data_AF-A0A9D4SLX0-F1
#
_entry.id   AF-A0A9D4SLX0-F1
#
_cell.length_a   1.000
_cell.length_b   1.000
_cell.length_c   1.000
_cell.angle_alpha   90.00
_cell.angle_beta   90.00
_cell.angle_gamma   90.00
#
_symmetry.space_group_name_H-M   'P 1'
#
loop_
_entity.id
_entity.type
_entity.pdbx_description
1 polymer ?
#
loop_
_entity_poly.entity_id
_entity_poly.type
_entity_poly.pdbx_seq_one_letter_code
_entity_poly.pdbx_strand_id
1 'polypeptide(L)'
;MSTDHKELLLRQAARLAIRANDFALNGDYIDAVKYYTQAIDHCGEHAIFSFYLNRALCLLKMDFSYLALFDANQAVRLSPQNVKCYYIRSRVLRKLKRHELAQNDLKIAMKICPNCEIIREESQRINEQSERELCFFNEKLKSYNLNDKTYYKIKVNFHLIKARDLPTNIWNYNGIPYFQGKTFKELCQINDDKQYKSLRLYFAPTDHQIELKYFRPNYPPINTQECYFWRTTYCNLKERCPKFHLQPCKNVDAQMWMFK
;
A
#
# COMPACT_ATOMS: atom_id res chain seq x y z
N MET A 1 -27.97 9.68 -20.65
CA MET A 1 -27.53 8.93 -21.85
C MET A 1 -28.52 7.80 -22.10
N SER A 2 -28.91 7.54 -23.36
CA SER A 2 -29.88 6.48 -23.69
C SER A 2 -29.30 5.09 -23.41
N THR A 3 -30.16 4.14 -23.01
CA THR A 3 -29.82 2.73 -22.78
C THR A 3 -29.09 2.11 -23.98
N ASP A 4 -29.48 2.48 -25.19
CA ASP A 4 -28.92 1.97 -26.45
C ASP A 4 -27.47 2.40 -26.66
N HIS A 5 -27.10 3.61 -26.23
CA HIS A 5 -25.72 4.08 -26.33
C HIS A 5 -24.79 3.31 -25.37
N LYS A 6 -25.24 3.08 -24.13
CA LYS A 6 -24.50 2.25 -23.17
C LYS A 6 -24.29 0.83 -23.70
N GLU A 7 -25.32 0.24 -24.28
CA GLU A 7 -25.24 -1.12 -24.83
C GLU A 7 -24.28 -1.19 -26.02
N LEU A 8 -24.27 -0.17 -26.89
CA LEU A 8 -23.32 -0.08 -27.99
C LEU A 8 -21.87 -0.01 -27.51
N LEU A 9 -21.58 0.81 -26.50
CA LEU A 9 -20.25 0.92 -25.89
C LEU A 9 -19.78 -0.43 -25.33
N LEU A 10 -20.67 -1.14 -24.62
CA LEU A 10 -20.38 -2.46 -24.06
C LEU A 10 -20.11 -3.50 -25.15
N ARG A 11 -20.89 -3.50 -26.25
CA ARG A 11 -20.67 -4.40 -27.38
C ARG A 11 -19.32 -4.16 -28.06
N GLN A 12 -18.93 -2.90 -28.22
CA GLN A 12 -17.63 -2.53 -28.81
C GLN A 12 -16.47 -2.95 -27.89
N ALA A 13 -16.56 -2.65 -26.60
CA ALA A 13 -15.56 -3.07 -25.62
C ALA A 13 -15.46 -4.59 -25.48
N ALA A 14 -16.59 -5.32 -25.59
CA ALA A 14 -16.59 -6.78 -25.58
C ALA A 14 -15.76 -7.36 -26.72
N ARG A 15 -15.78 -6.76 -27.93
CA ARG A 15 -14.93 -7.20 -29.04
C ARG A 15 -13.45 -7.00 -28.75
N LEU A 16 -13.08 -5.89 -28.10
CA LEU A 16 -11.71 -5.63 -27.65
C LEU A 16 -11.29 -6.65 -26.58
N ALA A 17 -12.17 -6.96 -25.64
CA ALA A 17 -11.92 -7.97 -24.61
C ALA A 17 -11.80 -9.39 -25.17
N ILE A 18 -12.55 -9.74 -26.22
CA ILE A 18 -12.40 -11.02 -26.93
C ILE A 18 -10.99 -11.12 -27.53
N ARG A 19 -10.54 -10.09 -28.27
CA ARG A 19 -9.16 -10.07 -28.78
C ARG A 19 -8.13 -10.17 -27.66
N ALA A 20 -8.36 -9.46 -26.55
CA ALA A 20 -7.48 -9.54 -25.39
C ALA A 20 -7.40 -10.96 -24.79
N ASN A 21 -8.51 -11.71 -24.77
CA ASN A 21 -8.52 -13.11 -24.38
C ASN A 21 -7.68 -13.97 -25.33
N ASP A 22 -7.79 -13.77 -26.65
CA ASP A 22 -7.04 -14.55 -27.63
C ASP A 22 -5.52 -14.37 -27.43
N PHE A 23 -5.05 -13.12 -27.26
CA PHE A 23 -3.65 -12.86 -26.91
C PHE A 23 -3.26 -13.48 -25.57
N ALA A 24 -4.12 -13.39 -24.54
CA ALA A 24 -3.83 -13.98 -23.24
C ALA A 24 -3.72 -15.52 -23.29
N LEU A 25 -4.51 -16.18 -24.15
CA LEU A 25 -4.45 -17.63 -24.38
C LEU A 25 -3.16 -18.03 -25.10
N ASN A 26 -2.66 -17.20 -26.01
CA ASN A 26 -1.38 -17.40 -26.69
C ASN A 26 -0.16 -17.07 -25.82
N GLY A 27 -0.36 -16.47 -24.64
CA GLY A 27 0.71 -16.04 -23.74
C GLY A 27 1.24 -14.63 -24.02
N ASP A 28 0.67 -13.92 -25.00
CA ASP A 28 1.01 -12.56 -25.38
C ASP A 28 0.38 -11.54 -24.41
N TYR A 29 0.84 -11.57 -23.16
CA TYR A 29 0.21 -10.80 -22.08
C TYR A 29 0.30 -9.28 -22.26
N ILE A 30 1.31 -8.77 -22.96
CA ILE A 30 1.45 -7.32 -23.24
C ILE A 30 0.28 -6.84 -24.12
N ASP A 31 0.03 -7.54 -25.22
CA ASP A 31 -1.08 -7.18 -26.13
C ASP A 31 -2.43 -7.45 -25.48
N ALA A 32 -2.56 -8.51 -24.68
CA ALA A 32 -3.76 -8.73 -23.88
C ALA A 32 -4.05 -7.53 -22.96
N VAL A 33 -3.06 -7.04 -22.21
CA VAL A 33 -3.20 -5.87 -21.34
C VAL A 33 -3.57 -4.62 -22.13
N LYS A 34 -2.96 -4.41 -23.30
CA LYS A 34 -3.27 -3.30 -24.21
C LYS A 34 -4.75 -3.31 -24.63
N TYR A 35 -5.25 -4.44 -25.15
CA TYR A 35 -6.64 -4.54 -25.59
C TYR A 35 -7.64 -4.48 -24.43
N TYR A 36 -7.31 -5.03 -23.26
CA TYR A 36 -8.13 -4.83 -22.07
C TYR A 36 -8.20 -3.38 -21.62
N THR A 37 -7.08 -2.65 -21.73
CA THR A 37 -7.04 -1.22 -21.40
C THR A 37 -7.92 -0.43 -22.34
N GLN A 38 -7.83 -0.69 -23.65
CA GLN A 38 -8.74 -0.09 -24.63
C GLN A 38 -10.21 -0.43 -24.34
N ALA A 39 -10.52 -1.67 -23.95
CA ALA A 39 -11.89 -2.06 -23.58
C ALA A 39 -12.41 -1.29 -22.35
N ILE A 40 -11.55 -1.10 -21.34
CA ILE A 40 -11.87 -0.35 -20.12
C ILE A 40 -12.08 1.13 -20.45
N ASP A 41 -11.16 1.74 -21.19
CA ASP A 41 -11.21 3.16 -21.56
C ASP A 41 -12.45 3.47 -22.41
N HIS A 42 -12.80 2.56 -23.33
CA HIS A 42 -13.98 2.67 -24.18
C HIS A 42 -15.30 2.60 -23.39
N CYS A 43 -15.32 1.91 -22.25
CA CYS A 43 -16.49 1.84 -21.38
C CYS A 43 -16.52 2.92 -20.30
N GLY A 44 -15.38 3.50 -19.92
CA GLY A 44 -15.27 4.43 -18.80
C GLY A 44 -15.90 3.87 -17.52
N GLU A 45 -16.88 4.59 -16.96
CA GLU A 45 -17.62 4.17 -15.76
C GLU A 45 -18.48 2.91 -15.96
N HIS A 46 -18.77 2.51 -17.20
CA HIS A 46 -19.54 1.31 -17.51
C HIS A 46 -18.68 0.05 -17.66
N ALA A 47 -17.37 0.14 -17.43
CA ALA A 47 -16.48 -1.00 -17.52
C ALA A 47 -16.91 -2.11 -16.55
N ILE A 48 -17.00 -3.34 -17.06
CA ILE A 48 -17.44 -4.49 -16.27
C ILE A 48 -16.27 -5.16 -15.55
N PHE A 49 -16.56 -5.82 -14.43
CA PHE A 49 -15.54 -6.42 -13.56
C PHE A 49 -14.60 -7.40 -14.29
N SER A 50 -15.09 -8.10 -15.32
CA SER A 50 -14.33 -9.13 -16.04
C SER A 50 -13.14 -8.56 -16.81
N PHE A 51 -13.24 -7.32 -17.31
CA PHE A 51 -12.12 -6.67 -18.00
C PHE A 51 -10.96 -6.40 -17.05
N TYR A 52 -11.26 -5.82 -15.87
CA TYR A 52 -10.28 -5.62 -14.81
C TYR A 52 -9.73 -6.97 -14.30
N LEU A 53 -10.59 -7.95 -14.08
CA LEU A 53 -10.19 -9.26 -13.55
C LEU A 53 -9.19 -9.97 -14.48
N ASN A 54 -9.47 -9.98 -15.78
CA ASN A 54 -8.62 -10.65 -16.76
C ASN A 54 -7.34 -9.85 -17.02
N ARG A 55 -7.40 -8.51 -17.02
CA ARG A 55 -6.19 -7.68 -17.08
C ARG A 55 -5.29 -7.88 -15.86
N ALA A 56 -5.87 -7.97 -14.66
CA ALA A 56 -5.14 -8.30 -13.43
C ALA A 56 -4.40 -9.65 -13.54
N LEU A 57 -5.04 -10.66 -14.13
CA LEU A 57 -4.41 -11.96 -14.34
C LEU A 57 -3.22 -11.88 -15.32
N CYS A 58 -3.35 -11.13 -16.42
CA CYS A 58 -2.26 -10.90 -17.37
C CYS A 58 -1.09 -10.14 -16.70
N LEU A 59 -1.40 -9.07 -15.96
CA LEU A 59 -0.42 -8.30 -15.19
C LEU A 59 0.30 -9.17 -14.15
N LEU A 60 -0.41 -10.10 -13.51
CA LEU A 60 0.19 -11.04 -12.57
C LEU A 60 1.14 -12.04 -13.26
N LYS A 61 0.83 -12.44 -14.49
CA LYS A 61 1.72 -13.30 -15.32
C LYS A 61 2.99 -12.58 -15.76
N MET A 62 2.92 -11.26 -15.89
CA MET A 62 4.04 -10.37 -16.20
C MET A 62 4.77 -9.85 -14.94
N ASP A 63 4.44 -10.39 -13.75
CA ASP A 63 4.96 -9.97 -12.44
C ASP A 63 4.70 -8.49 -12.05
N PHE A 64 3.81 -7.78 -12.74
CA PHE A 64 3.32 -6.44 -12.38
C PHE A 64 2.27 -6.48 -11.25
N SER A 65 2.67 -7.01 -10.10
CA SER A 65 1.77 -7.37 -8.99
C SER A 65 1.01 -6.18 -8.37
N TYR A 66 1.60 -4.97 -8.34
CA TYR A 66 0.90 -3.78 -7.83
C TYR A 66 -0.18 -3.25 -8.78
N LEU A 67 0.07 -3.28 -10.10
CA LEU A 67 -0.94 -2.93 -11.10
C LEU A 67 -2.07 -3.96 -11.10
N ALA A 68 -1.72 -5.25 -10.99
CA ALA A 68 -2.70 -6.32 -10.83
C ALA A 68 -3.58 -6.13 -9.58
N LEU A 69 -3.02 -5.60 -8.48
CA LEU A 69 -3.77 -5.35 -7.25
C LEU A 69 -4.79 -4.23 -7.43
N PHE A 70 -4.43 -3.17 -8.16
CA PHE A 70 -5.36 -2.09 -8.49
C PHE A 70 -6.56 -2.64 -9.27
N ASP A 71 -6.31 -3.42 -10.32
CA ASP A 71 -7.37 -4.02 -11.14
C ASP A 71 -8.21 -5.04 -10.37
N ALA A 72 -7.58 -5.88 -9.55
CA ALA A 72 -8.30 -6.85 -8.72
C ALA A 72 -9.22 -6.15 -7.69
N ASN A 73 -8.80 -5.01 -7.13
CA ASN A 73 -9.66 -4.18 -6.28
C ASN A 73 -10.85 -3.60 -7.05
N GLN A 74 -10.64 -3.15 -8.29
CA GLN A 74 -11.73 -2.69 -9.14
C GLN A 74 -12.73 -3.81 -9.45
N ALA A 75 -12.24 -5.00 -9.77
CA ALA A 75 -13.08 -6.16 -10.03
C ALA A 75 -13.94 -6.55 -8.82
N VAL A 76 -13.38 -6.53 -7.60
CA VAL A 76 -14.13 -6.77 -6.36
C VAL A 76 -15.15 -5.66 -6.10
N ARG A 77 -14.79 -4.39 -6.34
CA ARG A 77 -15.70 -3.25 -6.17
C ARG A 77 -16.91 -3.34 -7.11
N LEU A 78 -16.69 -3.75 -8.35
CA LEU A 78 -17.72 -3.87 -9.39
C LEU A 78 -18.56 -5.15 -9.24
N SER A 79 -18.01 -6.21 -8.65
CA SER A 79 -18.71 -7.48 -8.46
C SER A 79 -18.38 -8.11 -7.10
N PRO A 80 -18.94 -7.57 -5.99
CA PRO A 80 -18.59 -7.97 -4.63
C PRO A 80 -19.12 -9.34 -4.22
N GLN A 81 -19.99 -9.97 -5.02
CA GLN A 81 -20.47 -11.34 -4.81
C GLN A 81 -19.78 -12.36 -5.73
N ASN A 82 -18.81 -11.93 -6.54
CA ASN A 82 -18.13 -12.83 -7.47
C ASN A 82 -16.91 -13.47 -6.82
N VAL A 83 -16.99 -14.79 -6.64
CA VAL A 83 -15.93 -15.64 -6.07
C VAL A 83 -14.60 -15.45 -6.79
N LYS A 84 -14.62 -15.34 -8.13
CA LYS A 84 -13.40 -15.22 -8.94
C LYS A 84 -12.65 -13.92 -8.64
N CYS A 85 -13.35 -12.83 -8.34
CA CYS A 85 -12.72 -11.55 -7.99
C CYS A 85 -11.86 -11.66 -6.73
N TYR A 86 -12.41 -12.25 -5.66
CA TYR A 86 -11.66 -12.48 -4.42
C TYR A 86 -10.53 -13.50 -4.61
N TYR A 87 -10.78 -14.56 -5.37
CA TYR A 87 -9.75 -15.55 -5.67
C TYR A 87 -8.55 -14.92 -6.40
N ILE A 88 -8.77 -14.14 -7.47
CA ILE A 88 -7.68 -13.46 -8.17
C ILE A 88 -6.98 -12.44 -7.27
N ARG A 89 -7.73 -11.64 -6.50
CA ARG A 89 -7.11 -10.67 -5.58
C ARG A 89 -6.25 -11.36 -4.51
N SER A 90 -6.69 -12.51 -3.99
CA SER A 90 -5.90 -13.30 -3.04
C SER A 90 -4.57 -13.78 -3.64
N ARG A 91 -4.57 -14.19 -4.92
CA ARG A 91 -3.35 -14.60 -5.63
C ARG A 91 -2.37 -13.43 -5.82
N VAL A 92 -2.90 -12.26 -6.16
CA VAL A 92 -2.10 -11.03 -6.26
C VAL A 92 -1.51 -10.66 -4.89
N LEU A 93 -2.32 -10.70 -3.84
CA LEU A 93 -1.88 -10.41 -2.47
C LEU A 93 -0.82 -11.41 -1.98
N ARG A 94 -0.95 -12.70 -2.30
CA ARG A 94 0.08 -13.71 -2.01
C ARG A 94 1.39 -13.38 -2.72
N LYS A 95 1.37 -13.00 -4.00
CA LYS A 95 2.57 -12.56 -4.75
C LYS A 95 3.22 -11.34 -4.12
N LEU A 96 2.43 -10.44 -3.55
CA LEU A 96 2.90 -9.27 -2.77
C LEU A 96 3.29 -9.61 -1.31
N LYS A 97 3.30 -10.89 -0.92
CA LYS A 97 3.57 -11.37 0.45
C LYS A 97 2.62 -10.81 1.52
N ARG A 98 1.40 -10.42 1.12
CA ARG A 98 0.34 -9.95 2.01
C ARG A 98 -0.59 -11.10 2.40
N HIS A 99 -0.02 -12.12 3.05
CA HIS A 99 -0.66 -13.42 3.30
C HIS A 99 -1.97 -13.30 4.11
N GLU A 100 -2.00 -12.47 5.15
CA GLU A 100 -3.19 -12.26 5.98
C GLU A 100 -4.37 -11.69 5.16
N LEU A 101 -4.11 -10.69 4.32
CA LEU A 101 -5.13 -10.10 3.46
C LEU A 101 -5.62 -11.10 2.40
N ALA A 102 -4.70 -11.89 1.84
CA ALA A 102 -5.04 -12.95 0.90
C ALA A 102 -5.96 -14.01 1.55
N GLN A 103 -5.66 -14.41 2.79
CA GLN A 103 -6.50 -15.33 3.57
C GLN A 103 -7.89 -14.75 3.84
N ASN A 104 -8.01 -13.46 4.13
CA ASN A 104 -9.30 -12.82 4.33
C ASN A 104 -10.15 -12.85 3.05
N ASP A 105 -9.55 -12.61 1.89
CA ASP A 105 -10.25 -12.74 0.61
C ASP A 105 -10.72 -14.17 0.34
N LEU A 106 -9.89 -15.18 0.63
CA LEU A 106 -10.28 -16.58 0.47
C LEU A 106 -11.37 -17.00 1.46
N LYS A 107 -11.37 -16.47 2.69
CA LYS A 107 -12.48 -16.67 3.65
C LYS A 107 -13.80 -16.12 3.11
N ILE A 108 -13.78 -14.95 2.47
CA ILE A 108 -14.97 -14.40 1.80
C ILE A 108 -15.37 -15.30 0.63
N ALA A 109 -14.40 -15.72 -0.19
CA ALA A 109 -14.65 -16.59 -1.33
C ALA A 109 -15.24 -17.96 -0.91
N MET A 110 -14.78 -18.55 0.20
CA MET A 110 -15.33 -19.77 0.79
C MET A 110 -16.73 -19.57 1.37
N LYS A 111 -17.08 -18.38 1.88
CA LYS A 111 -18.47 -18.10 2.28
C LYS A 111 -19.42 -18.10 1.08
N ILE A 112 -18.97 -17.59 -0.06
CA ILE A 112 -19.77 -17.54 -1.29
C ILE A 112 -19.80 -18.92 -1.98
N CYS A 113 -18.69 -19.66 -1.97
CA CYS A 113 -18.59 -21.01 -2.54
C CYS A 113 -17.86 -21.96 -1.57
N PRO A 114 -18.58 -22.58 -0.60
CA PRO A 114 -17.99 -23.40 0.46
C PRO A 114 -17.30 -24.67 -0.03
N ASN A 115 -17.78 -25.22 -1.14
CA ASN A 115 -17.33 -26.51 -1.67
C ASN A 115 -16.26 -26.40 -2.76
N CYS A 116 -15.66 -25.23 -2.96
CA CYS A 116 -14.64 -25.04 -3.99
C CYS A 116 -13.25 -25.49 -3.50
N GLU A 117 -12.79 -26.62 -4.02
CA GLU A 117 -11.48 -27.20 -3.70
C GLU A 117 -10.31 -26.26 -4.06
N ILE A 118 -10.36 -25.62 -5.22
CA ILE A 118 -9.34 -24.66 -5.71
C ILE A 118 -9.07 -23.53 -4.69
N ILE A 119 -10.12 -23.07 -3.99
CA ILE A 119 -10.00 -21.99 -2.99
C ILE A 119 -9.35 -22.52 -1.71
N ARG A 120 -9.67 -23.76 -1.31
CA ARG A 120 -9.05 -24.40 -0.13
C ARG A 120 -7.57 -24.68 -0.37
N GLU A 121 -7.23 -25.21 -1.55
CA GLU A 121 -5.83 -25.44 -1.94
C GLU A 121 -5.02 -24.14 -1.94
N GLU A 122 -5.57 -23.06 -2.49
CA GLU A 122 -4.85 -21.77 -2.48
C GLU A 122 -4.71 -21.21 -1.07
N SER A 123 -5.69 -21.44 -0.18
CA SER A 123 -5.59 -21.08 1.24
C SER A 123 -4.48 -21.87 1.94
N GLN A 124 -4.39 -23.18 1.72
CA GLN A 124 -3.30 -24.00 2.25
C GLN A 124 -1.93 -23.51 1.73
N ARG A 125 -1.83 -23.24 0.42
CA ARG A 125 -0.61 -22.73 -0.21
C ARG A 125 -0.14 -21.40 0.39
N ILE A 126 -1.05 -20.46 0.68
CA ILE A 126 -0.70 -19.20 1.35
C ILE A 126 -0.17 -19.45 2.76
N ASN A 127 -0.82 -20.33 3.53
CA ASN A 127 -0.40 -20.62 4.90
C ASN A 127 0.99 -21.25 4.93
N GLU A 128 1.23 -22.28 4.11
CA GLU A 128 2.54 -22.91 3.99
C GLU A 128 3.63 -21.90 3.60
N GLN A 129 3.33 -21.02 2.63
CA GLN A 129 4.28 -19.97 2.23
C GLN A 129 4.56 -19.01 3.39
N SER A 130 3.53 -18.57 4.11
CA SER A 130 3.67 -17.68 5.27
C SER A 130 4.48 -18.31 6.39
N GLU A 131 4.26 -19.59 6.68
CA GLU A 131 5.00 -20.33 7.71
C GLU A 131 6.47 -20.53 7.33
N ARG A 132 6.76 -20.86 6.07
CA ARG A 132 8.13 -20.97 5.56
C ARG A 132 8.87 -19.64 5.68
N GLU A 133 8.24 -18.54 5.29
CA GLU A 133 8.80 -17.19 5.41
C GLU A 133 9.06 -16.81 6.89
N LEU A 134 8.14 -17.16 7.78
CA LEU A 134 8.29 -16.95 9.22
C LEU A 134 9.43 -17.80 9.82
N CYS A 135 9.54 -19.06 9.42
CA CYS A 135 10.60 -19.97 9.89
C CYS A 135 11.98 -19.45 9.47
N PHE A 136 12.17 -19.15 8.18
CA PHE A 136 13.40 -18.56 7.64
C PHE A 136 13.78 -17.27 8.37
N PHE A 137 12.79 -16.42 8.65
CA PHE A 137 13.01 -15.19 9.40
C PHE A 137 13.46 -15.46 10.85
N ASN A 138 12.80 -16.38 11.55
CA ASN A 138 13.16 -16.75 12.92
C ASN A 138 14.56 -17.38 13.01
N GLU A 139 15.00 -18.13 12.00
CA GLU A 139 16.37 -18.62 11.93
C GLU A 139 17.37 -17.48 11.74
N LYS A 140 17.09 -16.55 10.82
CA LYS A 140 17.91 -15.35 10.64
C LYS A 140 17.98 -14.55 11.94
N LEU A 141 16.88 -14.41 12.69
CA LEU A 141 16.85 -13.73 13.98
C LEU A 141 17.86 -14.29 14.99
N LYS A 142 18.07 -15.61 15.04
CA LYS A 142 19.03 -16.25 15.96
C LYS A 142 20.48 -15.83 15.69
N SER A 143 20.80 -15.45 14.44
CA SER A 143 22.15 -14.97 14.08
C SER A 143 22.42 -13.53 14.54
N TYR A 144 21.39 -12.79 14.92
CA TYR A 144 21.55 -11.43 15.45
C TYR A 144 21.66 -11.46 16.96
N ASN A 145 22.60 -10.69 17.50
CA ASN A 145 22.63 -10.40 18.93
C ASN A 145 21.48 -9.42 19.24
N LEU A 146 20.31 -9.93 19.63
CA LEU A 146 19.13 -9.11 19.92
C LEU A 146 19.28 -8.19 21.16
N ASN A 147 20.37 -8.34 21.93
CA ASN A 147 20.74 -7.44 23.02
C ASN A 147 21.59 -6.25 22.53
N ASP A 148 22.00 -6.25 21.25
CA ASP A 148 22.68 -5.13 20.62
C ASP A 148 21.68 -4.00 20.33
N LYS A 149 21.88 -2.85 20.99
CA LYS A 149 21.00 -1.67 20.95
C LYS A 149 20.92 -0.98 19.58
N THR A 150 21.66 -1.46 18.57
CA THR A 150 21.70 -0.92 17.21
C THR A 150 20.59 -1.43 16.28
N TYR A 151 19.86 -2.50 16.66
CA TYR A 151 18.77 -3.08 15.86
C TYR A 151 17.40 -2.57 16.31
N TYR A 152 16.58 -2.10 15.36
CA TYR A 152 15.19 -1.75 15.62
C TYR A 152 14.26 -2.96 15.37
N LYS A 153 13.41 -3.29 16.35
CA LYS A 153 12.35 -4.29 16.21
C LYS A 153 11.12 -3.64 15.54
N ILE A 154 11.18 -3.43 14.23
CA ILE A 154 10.07 -2.81 13.48
C ILE A 154 9.04 -3.89 13.14
N LYS A 155 7.87 -3.84 13.80
CA LYS A 155 6.76 -4.78 13.62
C LYS A 155 5.82 -4.34 12.50
N VAL A 156 6.36 -4.06 11.31
CA VAL A 156 5.56 -3.86 10.08
C VAL A 156 6.37 -4.43 8.93
N ASN A 157 6.03 -5.66 8.49
CA ASN A 157 6.77 -6.48 7.51
C ASN A 157 8.25 -6.66 7.87
N PHE A 158 8.49 -7.76 8.60
CA PHE A 158 9.70 -8.05 9.34
C PHE A 158 10.97 -8.15 8.49
N HIS A 159 11.63 -7.01 8.30
CA HIS A 159 13.04 -6.92 7.98
C HIS A 159 13.76 -6.20 9.13
N LEU A 160 14.81 -6.82 9.67
CA LEU A 160 15.76 -6.13 10.55
C LEU A 160 16.67 -5.26 9.67
N ILE A 161 16.58 -3.94 9.83
CA ILE A 161 17.39 -2.96 9.11
C ILE A 161 18.27 -2.26 10.15
N LYS A 162 19.56 -2.07 9.84
CA LYS A 162 20.45 -1.27 10.69
C LYS A 162 20.02 0.20 10.63
N ALA A 163 20.14 0.92 11.74
CA ALA A 163 19.73 2.32 11.87
C ALA A 163 20.13 3.23 10.69
N ARG A 164 21.38 3.07 10.21
CA ARG A 164 21.96 3.87 9.11
C ARG A 164 21.40 3.54 7.71
N ASP A 165 20.75 2.40 7.57
CA ASP A 165 20.27 1.85 6.29
C ASP A 165 18.74 2.05 6.13
N LEU A 166 18.07 2.76 7.06
CA LEU A 166 16.66 3.14 6.90
C LEU A 166 16.53 4.21 5.80
N PRO A 167 15.75 3.98 4.74
CA PRO A 167 15.35 5.04 3.83
C PRO A 167 14.51 6.06 4.62
N THR A 168 14.83 7.35 4.52
CA THR A 168 14.12 8.45 5.20
C THR A 168 12.64 8.62 4.78
N ASN A 169 12.14 7.77 3.87
CA ASN A 169 10.92 7.99 3.12
C ASN A 169 10.01 6.73 3.14
N ILE A 170 9.82 6.07 4.28
CA ILE A 170 8.91 4.91 4.34
C ILE A 170 7.45 5.40 4.47
N TRP A 171 6.74 5.38 3.34
CA TRP A 171 5.33 5.70 3.23
C TRP A 171 4.43 4.54 3.70
N ASN A 172 3.30 4.97 4.28
CA ASN A 172 2.16 4.26 4.87
C ASN A 172 1.62 3.05 4.07
N TYR A 173 1.32 1.93 4.74
CA TYR A 173 0.13 1.10 4.47
C TYR A 173 -0.19 0.18 5.68
N ASN A 174 -1.20 0.58 6.45
CA ASN A 174 -2.06 -0.22 7.34
C ASN A 174 -1.42 -1.37 8.14
N GLY A 175 -0.80 -1.03 9.26
CA GLY A 175 -0.55 -1.95 10.38
C GLY A 175 -0.91 -1.22 11.68
N ILE A 176 -1.91 -1.71 12.41
CA ILE A 176 -2.42 -1.09 13.64
C ILE A 176 -1.33 -1.10 14.71
N PRO A 177 -0.86 0.06 15.22
CA PRO A 177 0.00 0.13 16.40
C PRO A 177 -0.84 0.13 17.67
N TYR A 178 -0.40 -0.63 18.67
CA TYR A 178 -0.91 -0.60 20.03
C TYR A 178 -0.41 0.68 20.72
N PHE A 179 -1.29 1.54 21.22
CA PHE A 179 -0.94 2.62 22.15
C PHE A 179 -1.92 2.63 23.33
N GLN A 180 -1.36 2.52 24.53
CA GLN A 180 -1.98 2.86 25.82
C GLN A 180 -3.47 2.49 25.97
N GLY A 181 -3.82 1.23 25.75
CA GLY A 181 -5.15 0.71 26.11
C GLY A 181 -6.32 1.26 25.30
N LYS A 182 -6.10 1.91 24.15
CA LYS A 182 -7.18 2.39 23.27
C LYS A 182 -7.31 1.55 21.99
N THR A 183 -8.54 1.31 21.56
CA THR A 183 -8.87 0.49 20.38
C THR A 183 -8.83 1.31 19.08
N PHE A 184 -8.66 0.64 17.94
CA PHE A 184 -8.68 1.26 16.59
C PHE A 184 -9.94 2.10 16.33
N LYS A 185 -11.05 1.76 16.98
CA LYS A 185 -12.33 2.48 16.89
C LYS A 185 -12.30 3.83 17.62
N GLU A 186 -11.45 3.97 18.64
CA GLU A 186 -11.29 5.21 19.42
C GLU A 186 -10.32 6.19 18.76
N LEU A 187 -9.37 5.69 17.96
CA LEU A 187 -8.45 6.52 17.15
C LEU A 187 -9.13 7.10 15.90
N CYS A 188 -10.23 6.48 15.46
CA CYS A 188 -11.02 6.87 14.30
C CYS A 188 -12.29 7.66 14.67
N GLN A 189 -12.37 8.25 15.87
CA GLN A 189 -13.56 9.02 16.23
C GLN A 189 -13.82 10.12 15.19
N ILE A 190 -14.98 9.94 14.58
CA ILE A 190 -15.56 10.71 13.50
C ILE A 190 -15.85 12.11 14.06
N ASN A 191 -15.17 13.13 13.56
CA ASN A 191 -15.76 14.46 13.60
C ASN A 191 -17.02 14.43 12.72
N ASP A 192 -18.08 15.11 13.15
CA ASP A 192 -19.42 15.09 12.53
C ASP A 192 -19.43 15.39 11.01
N ASP A 193 -18.32 15.90 10.45
CA ASP A 193 -18.14 16.25 9.04
C ASP A 193 -17.61 15.11 8.13
N LYS A 194 -17.49 13.86 8.59
CA LYS A 194 -17.11 12.68 7.77
C LYS A 194 -15.84 12.84 6.91
N GLN A 195 -14.89 13.71 7.28
CA GLN A 195 -13.61 13.82 6.57
C GLN A 195 -12.55 12.91 7.19
N TYR A 196 -11.98 12.02 6.38
CA TYR A 196 -10.86 11.17 6.75
C TYR A 196 -9.57 12.00 6.87
N LYS A 197 -8.98 12.09 8.07
CA LYS A 197 -7.64 12.68 8.27
C LYS A 197 -6.56 11.61 8.11
N SER A 198 -5.47 11.97 7.44
CA SER A 198 -4.28 11.11 7.30
C SER A 198 -3.62 10.91 8.68
N LEU A 199 -3.42 9.65 9.08
CA LEU A 199 -2.64 9.31 10.28
C LEU A 199 -1.16 9.66 10.05
N ARG A 200 -0.60 10.51 10.92
CA ARG A 200 0.86 10.75 11.03
C ARG A 200 1.40 9.88 12.17
N LEU A 201 2.29 8.95 11.85
CA LEU A 201 2.99 8.14 12.84
C LEU A 201 4.30 8.83 13.21
N TYR A 202 4.56 8.93 14.52
CA TYR A 202 5.78 9.52 15.05
C TYR A 202 6.60 8.43 15.74
N PHE A 203 7.91 8.40 15.45
CA PHE A 203 8.87 7.57 16.15
C PHE A 203 9.43 8.37 17.35
N ALA A 204 9.29 7.84 18.56
CA ALA A 204 9.92 8.39 19.76
C ALA A 204 11.06 7.45 20.19
N PRO A 205 12.30 7.94 20.39
CA PRO A 205 13.38 7.15 20.95
C PRO A 205 13.05 6.70 22.38
N THR A 206 13.53 5.53 22.78
CA THR A 206 13.37 5.03 24.15
C THR A 206 14.22 5.83 25.15
N ASP A 207 13.90 5.73 26.45
CA ASP A 207 14.65 6.42 27.50
C ASP A 207 16.14 6.07 27.57
N HIS A 208 16.52 4.92 27.02
CA HIS A 208 17.89 4.44 26.96
C HIS A 208 18.66 4.91 25.70
N GLN A 209 18.01 5.62 24.78
CA GLN A 209 18.60 6.13 23.53
C GLN A 209 18.86 7.64 23.64
N ILE A 210 19.65 8.05 24.64
CA ILE A 210 19.92 9.45 24.99
C ILE A 210 20.55 10.22 23.80
N GLU A 211 21.38 9.56 23.01
CA GLU A 211 22.08 10.13 21.84
C GLU A 211 21.11 10.51 20.70
N LEU A 212 20.02 9.76 20.56
CA LEU A 212 18.97 10.01 19.57
C LEU A 212 17.86 10.92 20.09
N LYS A 213 17.73 11.07 21.41
CA LYS A 213 16.80 12.05 22.01
C LYS A 213 17.19 13.49 21.65
N TYR A 214 18.48 13.76 21.40
CA TYR A 214 18.97 15.13 21.29
C TYR A 214 20.13 15.32 20.30
N PHE A 215 20.11 14.72 19.10
CA PHE A 215 20.95 15.27 18.04
C PHE A 215 20.34 16.61 17.60
N ARG A 216 20.71 17.65 18.34
CA ARG A 216 20.34 19.04 18.14
C ARG A 216 21.42 19.61 17.23
N PRO A 217 21.17 19.87 15.93
CA PRO A 217 22.08 20.71 15.19
C PRO A 217 22.05 22.07 15.89
N ASN A 218 23.12 22.42 16.60
CA ASN A 218 23.21 23.72 17.28
C ASN A 218 23.20 24.88 16.28
N TYR A 219 23.39 24.57 15.00
CA TYR A 219 23.41 25.52 13.91
C TYR A 219 22.61 24.97 12.72
N PRO A 220 21.92 25.86 11.98
CA PRO A 220 21.36 25.48 10.69
C PRO A 220 22.45 24.95 9.77
N PRO A 221 22.13 24.04 8.82
CA PRO A 221 23.10 23.60 7.82
C PRO A 221 23.76 24.82 7.17
N ILE A 222 25.10 24.90 7.24
CA ILE A 222 25.90 26.13 7.12
C ILE A 222 25.85 26.78 5.72
N ASN A 223 25.12 26.24 4.75
CA ASN A 223 25.25 26.67 3.36
C ASN A 223 23.94 26.75 2.56
N THR A 224 22.84 27.19 3.18
CA THR A 224 21.59 27.44 2.46
C THR A 224 21.26 28.94 2.43
N GLN A 225 20.83 29.44 1.27
CA GLN A 225 20.24 30.78 1.14
C GLN A 225 18.82 30.84 1.77
N GLU A 226 18.29 29.70 2.20
CA GLU A 226 16.97 29.53 2.79
C GLU A 226 16.97 29.72 4.32
N CYS A 227 15.85 30.20 4.86
CA CYS A 227 15.70 30.47 6.28
C CYS A 227 15.44 29.18 7.08
N TYR A 228 16.31 28.87 8.04
CA TYR A 228 16.15 27.73 8.93
C TYR A 228 14.87 27.76 9.75
N PHE A 229 14.51 28.91 10.33
CA PHE A 229 13.28 29.04 11.11
C PHE A 229 12.02 28.90 10.26
N TRP A 230 12.10 29.25 8.97
CA TRP A 230 11.02 29.02 8.01
C TRP A 230 10.83 27.53 7.69
N ARG A 231 11.94 26.79 7.62
CA ARG A 231 11.93 25.35 7.36
C ARG A 231 11.55 24.52 8.59
N THR A 232 11.70 25.04 9.81
CA THR A 232 11.51 24.26 11.04
C THR A 232 10.29 24.63 11.86
N THR A 233 10.04 25.91 12.14
CA THR A 233 8.96 26.31 13.06
C THR A 233 8.10 27.39 12.46
N TYR A 234 8.63 28.61 12.51
CA TYR A 234 8.06 29.80 11.95
C TYR A 234 9.10 30.92 12.04
N CYS A 235 9.37 31.62 10.94
CA CYS A 235 10.23 32.80 10.99
C CYS A 235 9.41 34.04 11.37
N ASN A 236 9.67 34.58 12.57
CA ASN A 236 9.01 35.79 13.07
C ASN A 236 9.32 37.06 12.26
N LEU A 237 10.42 37.06 11.49
CA LEU A 237 10.84 38.22 10.69
C LEU A 237 10.06 38.35 9.37
N LYS A 238 9.34 37.31 8.93
CA LYS A 238 8.56 37.28 7.68
C LYS A 238 9.34 37.91 6.50
N GLU A 239 8.82 38.98 5.90
CA GLU A 239 9.42 39.69 4.75
C GLU A 239 10.73 40.41 5.08
N ARG A 240 11.03 40.64 6.37
CA ARG A 240 12.30 41.27 6.82
C ARG A 240 13.41 40.25 7.05
N CYS A 241 13.19 38.97 6.74
CA CYS A 241 14.21 37.94 6.91
C CYS A 241 15.29 38.09 5.82
N PRO A 242 16.59 38.10 6.18
CA PRO A 242 17.69 38.16 5.21
C PRO A 242 17.89 36.85 4.42
N LYS A 243 17.02 35.85 4.61
CA LYS A 243 17.08 34.51 4.02
C LYS A 243 15.76 34.20 3.32
N PHE A 244 15.79 33.38 2.27
CA PHE A 244 14.60 33.08 1.48
C PHE A 244 13.55 32.27 2.25
N HIS A 245 12.29 32.67 2.08
CA HIS A 245 11.09 31.97 2.54
C HIS A 245 10.38 31.32 1.35
N LEU A 246 10.95 30.24 0.83
CA LEU A 246 10.29 29.46 -0.22
C LEU A 246 9.06 28.76 0.39
N GLN A 247 7.88 29.08 -0.14
CA GLN A 247 6.62 28.51 0.34
C GLN A 247 6.60 26.96 0.35
N PRO A 248 7.15 26.26 -0.66
CA PRO A 248 7.23 24.79 -0.65
C PRO A 248 8.09 24.21 0.49
N CYS A 249 9.03 25.00 1.03
CA CYS A 249 9.98 24.57 2.04
C CYS A 249 9.50 24.87 3.47
N LYS A 250 8.31 25.44 3.65
CA LYS A 250 7.77 25.78 4.96
C LYS A 250 7.56 24.53 5.82
N ASN A 251 8.15 24.49 7.01
CA ASN A 251 8.02 23.41 8.00
C ASN A 251 8.49 22.01 7.53
N VAL A 252 9.29 21.93 6.45
CA VAL A 252 9.78 20.65 5.92
C VAL A 252 10.75 19.95 6.88
N ASP A 253 11.52 20.72 7.65
CA ASP A 253 12.49 20.20 8.64
C ASP A 253 11.95 20.21 10.07
N ALA A 254 10.64 20.46 10.24
CA ALA A 254 10.03 20.65 11.53
C ALA A 254 10.00 19.37 12.37
N GLN A 255 10.58 19.43 13.58
CA GLN A 255 10.59 18.31 14.52
C GLN A 255 9.47 18.42 15.55
N MET A 256 9.01 17.29 16.07
CA MET A 256 7.81 17.20 16.93
C MET A 256 7.93 18.02 18.22
N TRP A 257 9.13 18.20 18.77
CA TRP A 257 9.39 19.01 19.97
C TRP A 257 9.54 20.52 19.71
N MET A 258 9.58 20.93 18.43
CA MET A 258 9.73 22.34 18.07
C MET A 258 8.38 23.08 18.03
N PHE A 259 7.28 22.33 18.00
CA PHE A 259 5.94 22.83 18.24
C PHE A 259 5.64 22.66 19.73
N LYS A 260 5.62 23.77 20.46
CA LYS A 260 5.09 23.83 21.83
C LYS A 260 3.61 24.15 21.78
#